data_AF-A0A3S0I3R5-F1
#
_entry.id   AF-A0A3S0I3R5-F1
#
_cell.length_a   1.000
_cell.length_b   1.000
_cell.length_c   1.000
_cell.angle_alpha   90.00
_cell.angle_beta   90.00
_cell.angle_gamma   90.00
#
_symmetry.space_group_name_H-M   'P 1'
#
loop_
_entity.id
_entity.type
_entity.pdbx_description
1 polymer ?
#
loop_
_entity_poly.entity_id
_entity_poly.type
_entity_poly.pdbx_seq_one_letter_code
_entity_poly.pdbx_strand_id
1 'polypeptide(L)'
;MSLYLWISLQKIEKLYFFMEMKMLGFRWIATHAGAPDSKDFSSAKDQLRDKSGNTLYQDILKLNPGLPEPSSQLKADVSAWVQKLNGAAAVVLVHGFSYDPKTEEDEENKHDAFNTVYANPKDLKTPFTSWLPLVGETDESGNQVRDVAVPFSWTTLGKLKDYGRAGWENSYQYGAFDLTVQASHALALIISTLSHVGATIDLLAHSLGTRLTMQTLSLLTQNGLGNAVRRVVLMGGAELSIDARDASLDGGYDVFSLVNRGDTVLHWGASKAVHPFRHNNTEQSLVLGRDGMRATPHWIDIQTNRKDNETGRRREFDNWFIDNFKTTLSEDGINGRGTHWSYYMQPGNREFLKALFSRETISASGLRAAGLIDGVDRNNYGDLTASVPPTPQTFAERRAIIDEDSQGER
;
A
#
# COMPACT_ATOMS: atom_id res chain seq x y z
N MET A 1 9.53 5.74 60.86
CA MET A 1 9.12 6.07 59.48
C MET A 1 9.53 4.90 58.60
N SER A 2 8.55 4.18 58.05
CA SER A 2 8.72 2.84 57.49
C SER A 2 9.19 2.86 56.04
N LEU A 3 10.20 2.05 55.74
CA LEU A 3 10.77 1.75 54.42
C LEU A 3 9.69 1.28 53.39
N TYR A 4 8.51 0.86 53.87
CA TYR A 4 7.38 0.47 53.03
C TYR A 4 6.72 1.62 52.24
N LEU A 5 6.80 2.87 52.70
CA LEU A 5 6.21 4.00 51.98
C LEU A 5 7.04 4.40 50.74
N TRP A 6 8.35 4.12 50.75
CA TRP A 6 9.25 4.51 49.66
C TRP A 6 9.20 3.53 48.48
N ILE A 7 9.02 2.23 48.75
CA ILE A 7 8.83 1.20 47.70
C ILE A 7 7.45 1.34 47.03
N SER A 8 6.45 1.85 47.74
CA SER A 8 5.12 2.09 47.16
C SER A 8 5.09 3.31 46.22
N LEU A 9 5.94 4.32 46.46
CA LEU A 9 6.03 5.49 45.56
C LEU A 9 6.82 5.18 44.29
N GLN A 10 7.86 4.34 44.34
CA GLN A 10 8.58 3.92 43.12
C GLN A 10 7.78 2.96 42.21
N LYS A 11 6.75 2.30 42.72
CA LYS A 11 5.80 1.53 41.89
C LYS A 11 4.69 2.38 41.28
N ILE A 12 4.44 3.59 41.79
CA ILE A 12 3.44 4.51 41.25
C ILE A 12 4.05 5.46 40.21
N GLU A 13 5.36 5.74 40.26
CA GLU A 13 6.07 6.50 39.21
C GLU A 13 6.32 5.73 37.90
N LYS A 14 5.91 4.46 37.82
CA LYS A 14 5.78 3.72 36.57
C LYS A 14 4.33 3.48 36.14
N LEU A 15 3.39 4.31 36.58
CA LEU A 15 2.31 4.69 35.66
C LEU A 15 2.94 5.61 34.61
N TYR A 16 3.72 5.01 33.70
CA TYR A 16 3.96 5.61 32.41
C TYR A 16 2.58 5.85 31.83
N PHE A 17 2.18 7.12 31.83
CA PHE A 17 1.13 7.62 30.95
C PHE A 17 1.61 7.28 29.54
N PHE A 18 1.30 6.08 29.07
CA PHE A 18 1.36 5.77 27.65
C PHE A 18 0.29 6.68 27.05
N MET A 19 0.70 7.89 26.67
CA MET A 19 -0.07 8.69 25.74
C MET A 19 -0.16 7.85 24.47
N GLU A 20 -1.28 7.14 24.37
CA GLU A 20 -1.60 6.36 23.19
C GLU A 20 -1.59 7.32 22.00
N MET A 21 -0.79 7.02 20.98
CA MET A 21 -0.77 7.83 19.76
C MET A 21 -2.18 7.82 19.17
N LYS A 22 -2.79 9.00 19.10
CA LYS A 22 -4.14 9.22 18.54
C LYS A 22 -4.07 9.32 17.02
N MET A 23 -3.46 8.32 16.39
CA MET A 23 -3.40 8.15 14.95
C MET A 23 -4.74 7.60 14.45
N LEU A 24 -5.27 8.18 13.36
CA LEU A 24 -6.41 7.64 12.64
C LEU A 24 -5.95 6.41 11.85
N GLY A 25 -6.51 5.25 12.13
CA GLY A 25 -6.12 4.02 11.43
C GLY A 25 -7.31 3.11 11.22
N PHE A 26 -7.18 2.27 10.21
CA PHE A 26 -8.29 1.46 9.70
C PHE A 26 -7.88 -0.01 9.54
N ARG A 27 -8.84 -0.89 9.82
CA ARG A 27 -8.78 -2.32 9.51
C ARG A 27 -9.90 -2.68 8.56
N TRP A 28 -9.56 -3.16 7.38
CA TRP A 28 -10.49 -3.88 6.53
C TRP A 28 -10.41 -5.37 6.80
N ILE A 29 -11.57 -5.96 7.02
CA ILE A 29 -11.74 -7.32 7.46
C ILE A 29 -12.62 -8.06 6.45
N ALA A 30 -12.05 -9.05 5.78
CA ALA A 30 -12.78 -9.88 4.84
C ALA A 30 -13.78 -10.79 5.56
N THR A 31 -14.93 -10.99 4.92
CA THR A 31 -15.86 -12.09 5.12
C THR A 31 -15.63 -13.10 4.01
N HIS A 32 -15.11 -14.29 4.30
CA HIS A 32 -14.84 -15.30 3.28
C HIS A 32 -16.14 -15.98 2.82
N ALA A 33 -16.62 -15.60 1.63
CA ALA A 33 -17.94 -15.98 1.12
C ALA A 33 -17.90 -16.91 -0.10
N GLY A 34 -16.75 -17.55 -0.37
CA GLY A 34 -16.55 -18.42 -1.54
C GLY A 34 -16.38 -17.63 -2.84
N ALA A 35 -16.70 -18.27 -3.96
CA ALA A 35 -16.56 -17.69 -5.29
C ALA A 35 -17.61 -16.59 -5.57
N PRO A 36 -17.31 -15.63 -6.46
CA PRO A 36 -18.20 -14.50 -6.76
C PRO A 36 -19.59 -14.86 -7.28
N ASP A 37 -19.73 -16.03 -7.90
CA ASP A 37 -20.99 -16.56 -8.43
C ASP A 37 -21.80 -17.37 -7.40
N SER A 38 -21.29 -17.51 -6.17
CA SER A 38 -22.02 -18.16 -5.09
C SER A 38 -23.10 -17.26 -4.49
N LYS A 39 -24.21 -17.86 -4.05
CA LYS A 39 -25.32 -17.13 -3.41
C LYS A 39 -24.89 -16.38 -2.15
N ASP A 40 -23.90 -16.91 -1.42
CA ASP A 40 -23.41 -16.31 -0.19
C ASP A 40 -22.60 -15.03 -0.47
N PHE A 41 -21.90 -14.97 -1.61
CA PHE A 41 -21.00 -13.88 -1.94
C PHE A 41 -21.72 -12.55 -2.15
N SER A 42 -22.83 -12.55 -2.89
CA SER A 42 -23.56 -11.31 -3.23
C SER A 42 -24.15 -10.59 -2.01
N SER A 43 -24.48 -11.34 -0.95
CA SER A 43 -25.03 -10.80 0.30
C SER A 43 -23.98 -10.59 1.39
N ALA A 44 -22.76 -11.09 1.18
CA ALA A 44 -21.68 -10.96 2.14
C ALA A 44 -21.21 -9.50 2.25
N LYS A 45 -20.82 -9.16 3.48
CA LYS A 45 -20.33 -7.84 3.85
C LYS A 45 -18.95 -7.97 4.48
N ASP A 46 -18.01 -7.22 3.96
CA ASP A 46 -16.73 -6.98 4.63
C ASP A 46 -16.89 -5.85 5.63
N GLN A 47 -15.97 -5.77 6.59
CA GLN A 47 -16.06 -4.79 7.68
C GLN A 47 -14.89 -3.83 7.63
N LEU A 48 -15.19 -2.54 7.65
CA LEU A 48 -14.23 -1.49 7.93
C LEU A 48 -14.34 -1.08 9.39
N ARG A 49 -13.23 -1.18 10.13
CA ARG A 49 -13.14 -0.90 11.56
C ARG A 49 -12.00 0.06 11.87
N ASP A 50 -11.97 0.57 13.10
CA ASP A 50 -10.84 1.35 13.60
C ASP A 50 -9.55 0.51 13.75
N LYS A 51 -8.43 1.19 14.06
CA LYS A 51 -7.11 0.57 14.27
C LYS A 51 -7.10 -0.51 15.37
N SER A 52 -8.03 -0.48 16.30
CA SER A 52 -8.13 -1.43 17.41
C SER A 52 -9.07 -2.59 17.11
N GLY A 53 -9.84 -2.52 16.02
CA GLY A 53 -10.88 -3.48 15.66
C GLY A 53 -12.17 -3.34 16.47
N ASN A 54 -12.25 -2.36 17.39
CA ASN A 54 -13.36 -2.23 18.33
C ASN A 54 -14.56 -1.52 17.69
N THR A 55 -14.33 -0.39 17.02
CA THR A 55 -15.40 0.39 16.39
C THR A 55 -15.63 -0.09 14.97
N LEU A 56 -16.87 -0.46 14.66
CA LEU A 56 -17.32 -0.70 13.28
C LEU A 56 -17.65 0.63 12.62
N TYR A 57 -16.93 0.99 11.56
CA TYR A 57 -17.22 2.17 10.76
C TYR A 57 -18.24 1.88 9.68
N GLN A 58 -18.06 0.80 8.92
CA GLN A 58 -18.87 0.54 7.74
C GLN A 58 -18.90 -0.97 7.43
N ASP A 59 -20.08 -1.47 7.10
CA ASP A 59 -20.20 -2.72 6.35
C ASP A 59 -20.14 -2.41 4.85
N ILE A 60 -19.30 -3.14 4.12
CA ILE A 60 -19.07 -2.97 2.68
C ILE A 60 -19.54 -4.22 1.97
N LEU A 61 -20.56 -4.08 1.10
CA LEU A 61 -21.03 -5.20 0.28
C LEU A 61 -19.93 -5.66 -0.68
N LYS A 62 -19.75 -6.97 -0.82
CA LYS A 62 -18.77 -7.53 -1.75
C LYS A 62 -19.05 -7.19 -3.21
N LEU A 63 -20.31 -7.29 -3.61
CA LEU A 63 -20.78 -6.78 -4.89
C LEU A 63 -21.27 -5.35 -4.68
N ASN A 64 -20.37 -4.41 -4.85
CA ASN A 64 -20.71 -3.00 -4.83
C ASN A 64 -20.27 -2.35 -6.16
N PRO A 65 -21.20 -1.93 -7.03
CA PRO A 65 -20.85 -1.35 -8.32
C PRO A 65 -20.19 0.04 -8.21
N GLY A 66 -20.08 0.63 -7.02
CA GLY A 66 -19.47 1.93 -6.82
C GLY A 66 -18.85 2.16 -5.45
N LEU A 67 -18.63 3.43 -5.11
CA LEU A 67 -18.18 3.85 -3.79
C LEU A 67 -19.40 3.99 -2.85
N PRO A 68 -19.44 3.28 -1.71
CA PRO A 68 -20.53 3.44 -0.77
C PRO A 68 -20.46 4.83 -0.10
N GLU A 69 -21.61 5.36 0.34
CA GLU A 69 -21.61 6.56 1.17
C GLU A 69 -20.96 6.27 2.54
N PRO A 70 -20.04 7.13 3.04
CA PRO A 70 -19.42 6.89 4.33
C PRO A 70 -20.42 7.09 5.47
N SER A 71 -20.38 6.20 6.47
CA SER A 71 -21.20 6.32 7.68
C SER A 71 -20.95 7.63 8.43
N SER A 72 -21.94 8.07 9.22
CA SER A 72 -21.81 9.28 10.03
C SER A 72 -20.63 9.21 11.01
N GLN A 73 -20.35 8.02 11.57
CA GLN A 73 -19.23 7.82 12.49
C GLN A 73 -17.88 7.95 11.76
N LEU A 74 -17.74 7.35 10.58
CA LEU A 74 -16.53 7.50 9.76
C LEU A 74 -16.30 8.97 9.37
N LYS A 75 -17.35 9.65 8.89
CA LYS A 75 -17.30 11.08 8.54
C LYS A 75 -16.86 11.93 9.74
N ALA A 76 -17.43 11.69 10.92
CA ALA A 76 -17.13 12.43 12.15
C ALA A 76 -15.66 12.26 12.59
N ASP A 77 -15.17 11.03 12.66
CA ASP A 77 -13.81 10.75 13.12
C ASP A 77 -12.75 11.23 12.12
N VAL A 78 -13.00 11.07 10.82
CA VAL A 78 -12.14 11.60 9.77
C VAL A 78 -12.10 13.13 9.84
N SER A 79 -13.26 13.80 9.97
CA SER A 79 -13.31 15.26 10.08
C SER A 79 -12.56 15.77 11.31
N ALA A 80 -12.76 15.13 12.47
CA ALA A 80 -12.10 15.50 13.72
C ALA A 80 -10.58 15.28 13.66
N TRP A 81 -10.12 14.26 12.93
CA TRP A 81 -8.69 14.04 12.73
C TRP A 81 -8.08 15.01 11.71
N VAL A 82 -8.75 15.28 10.58
CA VAL A 82 -8.27 16.23 9.55
C VAL A 82 -8.07 17.64 10.11
N GLN A 83 -8.88 18.07 11.08
CA GLN A 83 -8.68 19.34 11.79
C GLN A 83 -7.30 19.45 12.47
N LYS A 84 -6.64 18.32 12.78
CA LYS A 84 -5.31 18.27 13.40
C LYS A 84 -4.16 18.32 12.40
N LEU A 85 -4.42 18.05 11.11
CA LEU A 85 -3.38 18.06 10.07
C LEU A 85 -2.69 19.43 9.94
N ASN A 86 -3.39 20.51 10.29
CA ASN A 86 -2.88 21.88 10.22
C ASN A 86 -2.27 22.20 8.83
N GLY A 87 -2.96 21.78 7.76
CA GLY A 87 -2.55 21.97 6.37
C GLY A 87 -1.56 20.93 5.82
N ALA A 88 -1.04 20.01 6.64
CA ALA A 88 -0.24 18.89 6.15
C ALA A 88 -1.06 17.91 5.31
N ALA A 89 -0.41 17.22 4.37
CA ALA A 89 -1.04 16.11 3.67
C ALA A 89 -1.23 14.91 4.60
N ALA A 90 -2.38 14.24 4.51
CA ALA A 90 -2.58 12.93 5.08
C ALA A 90 -1.79 11.90 4.27
N VAL A 91 -1.00 11.06 4.92
CA VAL A 91 -0.22 10.00 4.26
C VAL A 91 -0.81 8.65 4.60
N VAL A 92 -1.52 8.06 3.64
CA VAL A 92 -2.15 6.76 3.80
C VAL A 92 -1.12 5.67 3.59
N LEU A 93 -1.01 4.75 4.55
CA LEU A 93 0.00 3.69 4.57
C LEU A 93 -0.63 2.35 4.20
N VAL A 94 -0.12 1.70 3.15
CA VAL A 94 -0.67 0.45 2.61
C VAL A 94 0.41 -0.60 2.43
N HIS A 95 0.55 -1.49 3.41
CA HIS A 95 1.44 -2.64 3.34
C HIS A 95 0.82 -3.79 2.54
N GLY A 96 1.65 -4.72 2.08
CA GLY A 96 1.27 -5.91 1.31
C GLY A 96 1.01 -7.18 2.13
N PHE A 97 1.20 -8.33 1.47
CA PHE A 97 0.78 -9.68 1.85
C PHE A 97 1.36 -10.19 3.19
N SER A 98 0.71 -11.23 3.75
CA SER A 98 1.03 -11.89 5.04
C SER A 98 0.73 -11.06 6.28
N TYR A 99 -0.18 -10.10 6.13
CA TYR A 99 -0.81 -9.39 7.23
C TYR A 99 -2.29 -9.78 7.31
N ASP A 100 -2.74 -10.18 8.49
CA ASP A 100 -4.14 -10.49 8.72
C ASP A 100 -4.57 -9.89 10.06
N PRO A 101 -5.42 -8.84 10.07
CA PRO A 101 -5.88 -8.23 11.31
C PRO A 101 -6.78 -9.15 12.16
N LYS A 102 -7.09 -10.36 11.69
CA LYS A 102 -7.99 -11.33 12.32
C LYS A 102 -7.33 -12.58 12.87
N THR A 103 -6.01 -12.80 12.70
CA THR A 103 -5.42 -14.09 13.08
C THR A 103 -5.47 -14.31 14.60
N GLU A 104 -6.53 -14.96 15.06
CA GLU A 104 -6.67 -15.56 16.40
C GLU A 104 -5.56 -16.59 16.68
N GLU A 105 -4.94 -17.11 15.61
CA GLU A 105 -3.87 -18.11 15.64
C GLU A 105 -2.47 -17.52 15.90
N ASP A 106 -2.34 -16.19 15.97
CA ASP A 106 -1.09 -15.51 16.30
C ASP A 106 -1.20 -14.84 17.67
N GLU A 107 -0.94 -15.60 18.74
CA GLU A 107 -0.95 -15.10 20.12
C GLU A 107 -0.02 -13.89 20.32
N GLU A 108 1.00 -13.74 19.47
CA GLU A 108 1.94 -12.61 19.48
C GLU A 108 1.54 -11.48 18.53
N ASN A 109 0.49 -11.67 17.72
CA ASN A 109 -0.07 -10.72 16.76
C ASN A 109 1.02 -10.09 15.85
N LYS A 110 2.00 -10.89 15.44
CA LYS A 110 3.12 -10.56 14.54
C LYS A 110 2.66 -10.28 13.12
N HIS A 111 1.54 -10.85 12.70
CA HIS A 111 0.92 -10.64 11.40
C HIS A 111 0.02 -9.40 11.34
N ASP A 112 0.09 -8.53 12.34
CA ASP A 112 -0.60 -7.25 12.34
C ASP A 112 0.35 -6.10 11.98
N ALA A 113 -0.03 -5.34 10.96
CA ALA A 113 0.77 -4.22 10.48
C ALA A 113 0.88 -3.13 11.56
N PHE A 114 -0.13 -2.99 12.44
CA PHE A 114 -0.12 -2.09 13.58
C PHE A 114 0.90 -2.44 14.66
N ASN A 115 1.36 -3.70 14.71
CA ASN A 115 2.40 -4.14 15.64
C ASN A 115 3.78 -4.22 14.99
N THR A 116 3.90 -3.84 13.72
CA THR A 116 5.15 -3.96 12.96
C THR A 116 5.44 -2.67 12.17
N VAL A 117 5.00 -2.58 10.92
CA VAL A 117 5.33 -1.47 10.01
C VAL A 117 4.65 -0.15 10.39
N TYR A 118 3.48 -0.19 11.04
CA TYR A 118 2.76 1.00 11.52
C TYR A 118 2.93 1.23 13.03
N ALA A 119 3.73 0.40 13.71
CA ALA A 119 4.01 0.58 15.14
C ALA A 119 4.98 1.75 15.36
N ASN A 120 4.94 2.30 16.57
CA ASN A 120 5.94 3.27 17.01
C ASN A 120 7.33 2.60 17.03
N PRO A 121 8.38 3.20 16.45
CA PRO A 121 9.70 2.58 16.39
C PRO A 121 10.29 2.23 17.77
N LYS A 122 9.92 2.95 18.85
CA LYS A 122 10.41 2.67 20.20
C LYS A 122 9.88 1.35 20.79
N ASP A 123 8.76 0.86 20.25
CA ASP A 123 8.10 -0.37 20.70
C ASP A 123 8.56 -1.58 19.87
N LEU A 124 9.43 -1.37 18.86
CA LEU A 124 9.89 -2.41 17.95
C LEU A 124 11.29 -2.92 18.30
N LYS A 125 11.47 -4.25 18.16
CA LYS A 125 12.80 -4.88 18.17
C LYS A 125 13.68 -4.38 17.01
N THR A 126 13.07 -3.97 15.90
CA THR A 126 13.77 -3.42 14.73
C THR A 126 13.12 -2.08 14.37
N PRO A 127 13.56 -0.96 14.98
CA PRO A 127 12.95 0.35 14.80
C PRO A 127 12.80 0.80 13.33
N PHE A 128 13.78 0.43 12.48
CA PHE A 128 13.77 0.73 11.04
C PHE A 128 12.67 0.02 10.24
N THR A 129 11.91 -0.90 10.84
CA THR A 129 10.72 -1.47 10.21
C THR A 129 9.54 -0.49 10.25
N SER A 130 9.51 0.46 11.19
CA SER A 130 8.44 1.44 11.27
C SER A 130 8.47 2.43 10.11
N TRP A 131 7.29 2.73 9.58
CA TRP A 131 7.03 3.72 8.54
C TRP A 131 6.65 5.10 9.09
N LEU A 132 6.31 5.19 10.38
CA LEU A 132 5.92 6.48 10.99
C LEU A 132 7.02 7.55 10.85
N PRO A 133 8.32 7.23 11.02
CA PRO A 133 9.38 8.21 10.76
C PRO A 133 9.53 8.60 9.29
N LEU A 134 9.10 7.76 8.34
CA LEU A 134 9.23 8.03 6.90
C LEU A 134 8.30 9.14 6.44
N VAL A 135 7.13 9.21 7.07
CA VAL A 135 6.06 10.16 6.70
C VAL A 135 5.99 11.36 7.63
N GLY A 136 6.87 11.42 8.64
CA GLY A 136 6.93 12.53 9.59
C GLY A 136 5.87 12.50 10.69
N GLU A 137 5.25 11.34 10.93
CA GLU A 137 4.37 11.11 12.08
C GLU A 137 5.18 11.13 13.37
N THR A 138 6.32 10.42 13.39
CA THR A 138 7.26 10.39 14.52
C THR A 138 8.67 10.76 14.08
N ASP A 139 9.57 11.00 15.03
CA ASP A 139 11.00 10.92 14.78
C ASP A 139 11.48 9.45 14.82
N GLU A 140 12.76 9.20 14.53
CA GLU A 140 13.35 7.85 14.59
C GLU A 140 13.42 7.28 16.02
N SER A 141 13.28 8.11 17.05
CA SER A 141 13.21 7.69 18.46
C SER A 141 11.78 7.38 18.91
N GLY A 142 10.78 7.62 18.06
CA GLY A 142 9.37 7.34 18.36
C GLY A 142 8.64 8.47 19.09
N ASN A 143 9.20 9.68 19.13
CA ASN A 143 8.48 10.84 19.63
C ASN A 143 7.52 11.34 18.55
N GLN A 144 6.28 11.66 18.93
CA GLN A 144 5.29 12.22 18.01
C GLN A 144 5.78 13.56 17.47
N VAL A 145 5.71 13.74 16.15
CA VAL A 145 6.07 14.96 15.44
C VAL A 145 4.83 15.63 14.87
N ARG A 146 3.93 14.86 14.22
CA ARG A 146 2.66 15.32 13.63
C ARG A 146 1.63 14.20 13.60
N ASP A 147 0.37 14.54 13.37
CA ASP A 147 -0.72 13.58 13.14
C ASP A 147 -1.05 13.51 11.63
N VAL A 148 -0.21 12.85 10.84
CA VAL A 148 -0.32 12.77 9.36
C VAL A 148 -0.55 11.36 8.83
N ALA A 149 -0.15 10.32 9.56
CA ALA A 149 -0.25 8.95 9.11
C ALA A 149 -1.68 8.42 9.21
N VAL A 150 -2.14 7.77 8.13
CA VAL A 150 -3.41 7.04 8.06
C VAL A 150 -3.15 5.59 7.66
N PRO A 151 -2.70 4.72 8.58
CA PRO A 151 -2.47 3.32 8.27
C PRO A 151 -3.75 2.57 7.92
N PHE A 152 -3.66 1.78 6.87
CA PHE A 152 -4.69 0.85 6.42
C PHE A 152 -4.13 -0.58 6.49
N SER A 153 -4.69 -1.39 7.39
CA SER A 153 -4.44 -2.83 7.45
C SER A 153 -5.61 -3.56 6.82
N TRP A 154 -5.33 -4.64 6.11
CA TRP A 154 -6.35 -5.39 5.38
C TRP A 154 -6.07 -6.89 5.46
N THR A 155 -7.12 -7.71 5.48
CA THR A 155 -6.99 -9.17 5.42
C THR A 155 -6.35 -9.58 4.10
N THR A 156 -5.15 -10.14 4.16
CA THR A 156 -4.43 -10.66 2.98
C THR A 156 -4.42 -12.18 2.91
N LEU A 157 -4.86 -12.86 3.98
CA LEU A 157 -4.85 -14.31 4.11
C LEU A 157 -6.27 -14.87 4.22
N GLY A 158 -6.40 -16.15 3.88
CA GLY A 158 -7.58 -16.97 4.14
C GLY A 158 -7.14 -18.38 4.47
N LYS A 159 -7.96 -19.14 5.21
CA LYS A 159 -7.67 -20.55 5.48
C LYS A 159 -7.77 -21.35 4.18
N LEU A 160 -7.19 -22.55 4.13
CA LEU A 160 -7.26 -23.43 2.96
C LEU A 160 -8.69 -23.61 2.42
N LYS A 161 -9.67 -23.78 3.33
CA LYS A 161 -11.08 -23.87 2.97
C LYS A 161 -11.62 -22.58 2.33
N ASP A 162 -11.10 -21.41 2.70
CA ASP A 162 -11.61 -20.12 2.27
C ASP A 162 -11.16 -19.83 0.84
N TYR A 163 -9.86 -19.91 0.57
CA TYR A 163 -9.35 -19.70 -0.79
C TYR A 163 -9.72 -20.85 -1.74
N GLY A 164 -9.80 -22.09 -1.24
CA GLY A 164 -10.28 -23.22 -2.04
C GLY A 164 -11.75 -23.07 -2.46
N ARG A 165 -12.63 -22.58 -1.58
CA ARG A 165 -14.02 -22.25 -1.93
C ARG A 165 -14.15 -21.05 -2.88
N ALA A 166 -13.19 -20.15 -2.86
CA ALA A 166 -13.09 -19.05 -3.81
C ALA A 166 -12.49 -19.47 -5.17
N GLY A 167 -12.04 -20.74 -5.30
CA GLY A 167 -11.51 -21.27 -6.56
C GLY A 167 -10.02 -21.02 -6.78
N TRP A 168 -9.27 -20.65 -5.73
CA TRP A 168 -7.84 -20.37 -5.81
C TRP A 168 -7.01 -21.56 -5.31
N GLU A 169 -5.82 -21.73 -5.91
CA GLU A 169 -4.90 -22.82 -5.54
C GLU A 169 -4.09 -22.51 -4.29
N ASN A 170 -3.92 -21.21 -3.97
CA ASN A 170 -3.16 -20.77 -2.81
C ASN A 170 -3.67 -19.43 -2.26
N SER A 171 -3.30 -19.14 -1.02
CA SER A 171 -3.71 -17.91 -0.31
C SER A 171 -3.16 -16.63 -0.95
N TYR A 172 -2.00 -16.69 -1.62
CA TYR A 172 -1.45 -15.52 -2.29
C TYR A 172 -2.31 -15.09 -3.47
N GLN A 173 -2.71 -16.01 -4.34
CA GLN A 173 -3.61 -15.70 -5.46
C GLN A 173 -4.93 -15.12 -4.96
N TYR A 174 -5.52 -15.72 -3.93
CA TYR A 174 -6.75 -15.21 -3.33
C TYR A 174 -6.58 -13.78 -2.78
N GLY A 175 -5.52 -13.54 -2.01
CA GLY A 175 -5.18 -12.20 -1.54
C GLY A 175 -4.98 -11.21 -2.69
N ALA A 176 -4.22 -11.61 -3.70
CA ALA A 176 -3.73 -10.76 -4.76
C ALA A 176 -4.74 -10.49 -5.90
N PHE A 177 -5.81 -11.28 -6.01
CA PHE A 177 -6.79 -11.14 -7.10
C PHE A 177 -8.23 -10.94 -6.63
N ASP A 178 -8.60 -11.42 -5.43
CA ASP A 178 -9.94 -11.17 -4.87
C ASP A 178 -9.91 -10.15 -3.73
N LEU A 179 -9.07 -10.39 -2.72
CA LEU A 179 -9.08 -9.55 -1.51
C LEU A 179 -8.57 -8.13 -1.79
N THR A 180 -7.58 -7.97 -2.68
CA THR A 180 -7.13 -6.64 -3.14
C THR A 180 -8.27 -5.85 -3.75
N VAL A 181 -9.06 -6.45 -4.65
CA VAL A 181 -10.19 -5.79 -5.32
C VAL A 181 -11.21 -5.34 -4.28
N GLN A 182 -11.60 -6.24 -3.37
CA GLN A 182 -12.59 -5.93 -2.34
C GLN A 182 -12.10 -4.88 -1.33
N ALA A 183 -10.85 -4.99 -0.88
CA ALA A 183 -10.24 -4.00 0.01
C ALA A 183 -10.07 -2.63 -0.68
N SER A 184 -9.95 -2.59 -2.01
CA SER A 184 -9.79 -1.35 -2.76
C SER A 184 -10.99 -0.41 -2.63
N HIS A 185 -12.21 -0.95 -2.51
CA HIS A 185 -13.42 -0.17 -2.24
C HIS A 185 -13.37 0.47 -0.85
N ALA A 186 -12.87 -0.24 0.15
CA ALA A 186 -12.73 0.29 1.51
C ALA A 186 -11.67 1.40 1.58
N LEU A 187 -10.54 1.20 0.90
CA LEU A 187 -9.49 2.21 0.83
C LEU A 187 -9.94 3.44 0.03
N ALA A 188 -10.65 3.25 -1.09
CA ALA A 188 -11.23 4.34 -1.87
C ALA A 188 -12.29 5.12 -1.07
N LEU A 189 -13.10 4.44 -0.24
CA LEU A 189 -14.03 5.08 0.69
C LEU A 189 -13.31 5.99 1.70
N ILE A 190 -12.18 5.53 2.25
CA ILE A 190 -11.39 6.33 3.20
C ILE A 190 -10.81 7.56 2.49
N ILE A 191 -10.22 7.38 1.31
CA ILE A 191 -9.60 8.45 0.53
C ILE A 191 -10.65 9.48 0.09
N SER A 192 -11.82 9.03 -0.39
CA SER A 192 -12.91 9.93 -0.75
C SER A 192 -13.42 10.72 0.46
N THR A 193 -13.53 10.06 1.63
CA THR A 193 -13.95 10.73 2.88
C THR A 193 -12.93 11.79 3.29
N LEU A 194 -11.63 11.48 3.27
CA LEU A 194 -10.54 12.43 3.55
C LEU A 194 -10.57 13.63 2.59
N SER A 195 -10.72 13.37 1.29
CA SER A 195 -10.77 14.40 0.25
C SER A 195 -11.99 15.32 0.41
N HIS A 196 -13.16 14.77 0.69
CA HIS A 196 -14.39 15.55 0.91
C HIS A 196 -14.33 16.48 2.12
N VAL A 197 -13.52 16.15 3.14
CA VAL A 197 -13.29 17.04 4.29
C VAL A 197 -12.09 17.98 4.09
N GLY A 198 -11.52 18.01 2.88
CA GLY A 198 -10.50 18.97 2.46
C GLY A 198 -9.05 18.54 2.71
N ALA A 199 -8.78 17.26 2.99
CA ALA A 199 -7.41 16.78 3.14
C ALA A 199 -6.70 16.64 1.78
N THR A 200 -5.44 17.08 1.70
CA THR A 200 -4.53 16.65 0.63
C THR A 200 -4.01 15.27 0.97
N ILE A 201 -3.94 14.35 0.01
CA ILE A 201 -3.65 12.94 0.28
C ILE A 201 -2.42 12.49 -0.49
N ASP A 202 -1.48 11.88 0.22
CA ASP A 202 -0.39 11.11 -0.34
C ASP A 202 -0.53 9.62 0.04
N LEU A 203 0.06 8.74 -0.75
CA LEU A 203 0.02 7.30 -0.54
C LEU A 203 1.45 6.74 -0.40
N LEU A 204 1.67 5.86 0.57
CA LEU A 204 2.87 5.02 0.68
C LEU A 204 2.47 3.56 0.67
N ALA A 205 2.89 2.83 -0.36
CA ALA A 205 2.52 1.43 -0.54
C ALA A 205 3.72 0.52 -0.76
N HIS A 206 3.62 -0.73 -0.29
CA HIS A 206 4.68 -1.73 -0.44
C HIS A 206 4.15 -3.08 -0.92
N SER A 207 4.92 -3.78 -1.75
CA SER A 207 4.64 -5.18 -2.13
C SER A 207 3.22 -5.32 -2.70
N LEU A 208 2.41 -6.25 -2.21
CA LEU A 208 1.01 -6.42 -2.63
C LEU A 208 0.11 -5.20 -2.32
N GLY A 209 0.48 -4.35 -1.37
CA GLY A 209 -0.22 -3.12 -1.06
C GLY A 209 -0.20 -2.12 -2.22
N THR A 210 0.79 -2.24 -3.12
CA THR A 210 0.83 -1.44 -4.36
C THR A 210 -0.29 -1.82 -5.32
N ARG A 211 -0.68 -3.10 -5.40
CA ARG A 211 -1.81 -3.55 -6.23
C ARG A 211 -3.13 -3.01 -5.71
N LEU A 212 -3.36 -3.18 -4.40
CA LEU A 212 -4.49 -2.57 -3.72
C LEU A 212 -4.56 -1.06 -4.00
N THR A 213 -3.41 -0.37 -3.90
CA THR A 213 -3.31 1.07 -4.17
C THR A 213 -3.68 1.42 -5.61
N MET A 214 -3.13 0.72 -6.62
CA MET A 214 -3.46 1.03 -8.03
C MET A 214 -4.92 0.73 -8.38
N GLN A 215 -5.49 -0.35 -7.84
CA GLN A 215 -6.92 -0.65 -7.99
C GLN A 215 -7.79 0.44 -7.34
N THR A 216 -7.43 0.91 -6.15
CA THR A 216 -8.10 2.04 -5.49
C THR A 216 -8.03 3.32 -6.33
N LEU A 217 -6.88 3.63 -6.92
CA LEU A 217 -6.72 4.81 -7.77
C LEU A 217 -7.60 4.72 -9.03
N SER A 218 -7.64 3.55 -9.67
CA SER A 218 -8.55 3.30 -10.80
C SER A 218 -10.01 3.53 -10.40
N LEU A 219 -10.43 2.97 -9.26
CA LEU A 219 -11.79 3.14 -8.74
C LEU A 219 -12.12 4.61 -8.42
N LEU A 220 -11.20 5.36 -7.82
CA LEU A 220 -11.36 6.79 -7.56
C LEU A 220 -11.54 7.57 -8.87
N THR A 221 -10.70 7.31 -9.88
CA THR A 221 -10.80 7.98 -11.18
C THR A 221 -12.13 7.68 -11.88
N GLN A 222 -12.58 6.43 -11.89
CA GLN A 222 -13.90 6.04 -12.42
C GLN A 222 -15.07 6.75 -11.73
N ASN A 223 -14.88 7.20 -10.49
CA ASN A 223 -15.87 7.95 -9.71
C ASN A 223 -15.60 9.48 -9.71
N GLY A 224 -14.76 9.99 -10.61
CA GLY A 224 -14.48 11.43 -10.75
C GLY A 224 -13.57 12.00 -9.64
N LEU A 225 -12.92 11.14 -8.85
CA LEU A 225 -12.05 11.49 -7.73
C LEU A 225 -10.56 11.27 -8.05
N GLY A 226 -10.17 11.24 -9.33
CA GLY A 226 -8.77 11.02 -9.75
C GLY A 226 -7.77 12.07 -9.23
N ASN A 227 -8.25 13.26 -8.86
CA ASN A 227 -7.46 14.34 -8.26
C ASN A 227 -7.47 14.35 -6.72
N ALA A 228 -8.10 13.36 -6.08
CA ALA A 228 -8.13 13.27 -4.60
C ALA A 228 -6.74 12.98 -4.02
N VAL A 229 -5.87 12.36 -4.80
CA VAL A 229 -4.50 12.01 -4.42
C VAL A 229 -3.54 12.97 -5.13
N ARG A 230 -2.51 13.42 -4.41
CA ARG A 230 -1.44 14.25 -4.95
C ARG A 230 -0.22 13.42 -5.35
N ARG A 231 0.19 12.49 -4.48
CA ARG A 231 1.43 11.73 -4.62
C ARG A 231 1.25 10.28 -4.22
N VAL A 232 1.93 9.38 -4.93
CA VAL A 232 1.95 7.95 -4.68
C VAL A 232 3.40 7.47 -4.66
N VAL A 233 3.81 6.83 -3.57
CA VAL A 233 5.12 6.21 -3.45
C VAL A 233 4.94 4.70 -3.37
N LEU A 234 5.44 3.98 -4.37
CA LEU A 234 5.33 2.53 -4.49
C LEU A 234 6.69 1.90 -4.22
N MET A 235 6.76 0.97 -3.28
CA MET A 235 7.97 0.28 -2.89
C MET A 235 7.87 -1.20 -3.28
N GLY A 236 8.69 -1.64 -4.23
CA GLY A 236 8.70 -3.04 -4.65
C GLY A 236 7.33 -3.53 -5.09
N GLY A 237 6.72 -2.84 -6.06
CA GLY A 237 5.33 -3.09 -6.43
C GLY A 237 5.07 -4.49 -6.98
N ALA A 238 4.15 -5.23 -6.34
CA ALA A 238 3.62 -6.47 -6.88
C ALA A 238 2.49 -6.25 -7.90
N GLU A 239 2.06 -4.99 -8.09
CA GLU A 239 1.15 -4.65 -9.18
C GLU A 239 1.78 -4.97 -10.54
N LEU A 240 0.95 -5.35 -11.50
CA LEU A 240 1.35 -5.64 -12.86
C LEU A 240 1.52 -4.32 -13.62
N SER A 241 2.60 -4.23 -14.39
CA SER A 241 3.03 -2.99 -15.04
C SER A 241 1.97 -2.42 -15.99
N ILE A 242 1.21 -3.30 -16.65
CA ILE A 242 0.10 -2.90 -17.53
C ILE A 242 -1.10 -2.34 -16.76
N ASP A 243 -1.41 -2.89 -15.59
CA ASP A 243 -2.56 -2.45 -14.79
C ASP A 243 -2.23 -1.12 -14.08
N ALA A 244 -0.98 -0.97 -13.62
CA ALA A 244 -0.46 0.29 -13.10
C ALA A 244 -0.47 1.41 -14.14
N ARG A 245 -0.15 1.09 -15.41
CA ARG A 245 -0.27 2.03 -16.52
C ARG A 245 -1.69 2.51 -16.66
N ASP A 246 -2.63 1.58 -16.80
CA ASP A 246 -4.03 1.93 -17.06
C ASP A 246 -4.61 2.76 -15.90
N ALA A 247 -4.29 2.43 -14.66
CA ALA A 247 -4.72 3.21 -13.49
C ALA A 247 -4.11 4.62 -13.39
N SER A 248 -2.94 4.87 -14.00
CA SER A 248 -2.23 6.14 -13.92
C SER A 248 -2.48 7.09 -15.10
N LEU A 249 -3.08 6.62 -16.21
CA LEU A 249 -3.31 7.45 -17.40
C LEU A 249 -4.21 8.66 -17.13
N ASP A 250 -5.22 8.47 -16.28
CA ASP A 250 -6.26 9.46 -16.02
C ASP A 250 -6.09 10.17 -14.65
N GLY A 251 -4.96 9.92 -13.98
CA GLY A 251 -4.63 10.50 -12.68
C GLY A 251 -3.86 11.81 -12.77
N GLY A 252 -4.17 12.77 -11.89
CA GLY A 252 -3.41 14.02 -11.73
C GLY A 252 -2.27 13.97 -10.72
N TYR A 253 -1.89 12.77 -10.27
CA TYR A 253 -0.94 12.55 -9.17
C TYR A 253 0.43 12.09 -9.65
N ASP A 254 1.49 12.48 -8.94
CA ASP A 254 2.85 11.97 -9.20
C ASP A 254 3.06 10.60 -8.55
N VAL A 255 3.63 9.66 -9.30
CA VAL A 255 4.00 8.31 -8.87
C VAL A 255 5.52 8.14 -8.86
N PHE A 256 6.04 7.77 -7.69
CA PHE A 256 7.44 7.42 -7.46
C PHE A 256 7.53 5.93 -7.18
N SER A 257 8.02 5.16 -8.16
CA SER A 257 8.10 3.71 -8.10
C SER A 257 9.54 3.28 -7.80
N LEU A 258 9.80 2.79 -6.58
CA LEU A 258 11.08 2.22 -6.19
C LEU A 258 11.12 0.75 -6.62
N VAL A 259 12.10 0.43 -7.47
CA VAL A 259 12.23 -0.86 -8.16
C VAL A 259 13.49 -1.57 -7.70
N ASN A 260 13.42 -2.88 -7.49
CA ASN A 260 14.57 -3.73 -7.27
C ASN A 260 14.44 -5.02 -8.08
N ARG A 261 15.28 -5.18 -9.10
CA ARG A 261 15.27 -6.38 -9.95
C ARG A 261 15.72 -7.65 -9.24
N GLY A 262 16.51 -7.51 -8.18
CA GLY A 262 17.02 -8.56 -7.31
C GLY A 262 16.03 -9.00 -6.24
N ASP A 263 14.82 -8.43 -6.24
CA ASP A 263 13.76 -8.83 -5.33
C ASP A 263 13.24 -10.24 -5.66
N THR A 264 13.57 -11.19 -4.79
CA THR A 264 13.22 -12.61 -4.94
C THR A 264 11.76 -12.89 -4.62
N VAL A 265 11.12 -12.08 -3.77
CA VAL A 265 9.70 -12.21 -3.45
C VAL A 265 8.88 -11.82 -4.68
N LEU A 266 9.25 -10.69 -5.31
CA LEU A 266 8.60 -10.27 -6.55
C LEU A 266 8.93 -11.23 -7.71
N HIS A 267 10.13 -11.83 -7.73
CA HIS A 267 10.43 -12.87 -8.72
C HIS A 267 9.48 -14.05 -8.59
N TRP A 268 9.29 -14.52 -7.36
CA TRP A 268 8.40 -15.62 -7.06
C TRP A 268 6.96 -15.27 -7.42
N GLY A 269 6.48 -14.08 -7.03
CA GLY A 269 5.16 -13.57 -7.39
C GLY A 269 4.93 -13.53 -8.91
N ALA A 270 5.91 -13.02 -9.66
CA ALA A 270 5.85 -12.86 -11.12
C ALA A 270 6.12 -14.14 -11.93
N SER A 271 6.62 -15.23 -11.32
CA SER A 271 6.92 -16.48 -12.03
C SER A 271 6.09 -17.67 -11.59
N LYS A 272 5.53 -17.64 -10.37
CA LYS A 272 4.83 -18.78 -9.75
C LYS A 272 3.44 -18.44 -9.24
N ALA A 273 3.15 -17.16 -9.03
CA ALA A 273 1.87 -16.71 -8.47
C ALA A 273 1.20 -15.64 -9.33
N VAL A 274 1.49 -15.66 -10.63
CA VAL A 274 0.85 -14.81 -11.62
C VAL A 274 -0.61 -15.20 -11.76
N HIS A 275 -1.41 -14.23 -12.19
CA HIS A 275 -2.78 -14.40 -12.60
C HIS A 275 -2.90 -15.62 -13.54
N PRO A 276 -3.82 -16.58 -13.29
CA PRO A 276 -3.87 -17.87 -14.00
C PRO A 276 -4.03 -17.74 -15.52
N PHE A 277 -4.50 -16.59 -15.99
CA PHE A 277 -4.70 -16.29 -17.41
C PHE A 277 -3.60 -15.45 -18.05
N ARG A 278 -2.57 -15.01 -17.29
CA ARG A 278 -1.44 -14.27 -17.85
C ARG A 278 -0.25 -15.21 -17.95
N HIS A 279 0.36 -15.28 -19.13
CA HIS A 279 1.49 -16.16 -19.35
C HIS A 279 2.74 -15.64 -18.64
N ASN A 280 3.42 -16.51 -17.90
CA ASN A 280 4.70 -16.18 -17.26
C ASN A 280 5.73 -15.72 -18.30
N ASN A 281 6.61 -14.80 -17.92
CA ASN A 281 7.64 -14.22 -18.79
C ASN A 281 7.08 -13.52 -20.05
N THR A 282 5.89 -12.93 -19.94
CA THR A 282 5.33 -12.06 -20.98
C THR A 282 5.14 -10.67 -20.41
N GLU A 283 4.95 -9.69 -21.28
CA GLU A 283 4.68 -8.30 -20.89
C GLU A 283 3.51 -8.15 -19.90
N GLN A 284 2.49 -9.01 -20.02
CA GLN A 284 1.32 -8.99 -19.15
C GLN A 284 1.62 -9.44 -17.72
N SER A 285 2.66 -10.24 -17.50
CA SER A 285 3.05 -10.78 -16.19
C SER A 285 4.17 -10.01 -15.50
N LEU A 286 4.68 -8.94 -16.13
CA LEU A 286 5.71 -8.08 -15.54
C LEU A 286 5.17 -7.33 -14.33
N VAL A 287 5.85 -7.45 -13.20
CA VAL A 287 5.50 -6.73 -11.97
C VAL A 287 6.32 -5.46 -11.85
N LEU A 288 5.65 -4.39 -11.47
CA LEU A 288 6.18 -3.03 -11.46
C LEU A 288 7.48 -2.90 -10.65
N GLY A 289 7.55 -3.53 -9.49
CA GLY A 289 8.71 -3.49 -8.60
C GLY A 289 9.96 -4.19 -9.14
N ARG A 290 9.86 -4.89 -10.29
CA ARG A 290 11.01 -5.49 -11.00
C ARG A 290 11.25 -4.89 -12.37
N ASP A 291 10.20 -4.52 -13.08
CA ASP A 291 10.27 -4.18 -14.50
C ASP A 291 9.92 -2.71 -14.78
N GLY A 292 9.40 -2.01 -13.77
CA GLY A 292 8.91 -0.64 -13.87
C GLY A 292 7.74 -0.53 -14.84
N MET A 293 7.47 0.70 -15.25
CA MET A 293 6.49 1.04 -16.26
C MET A 293 7.12 1.98 -17.28
N ARG A 294 6.42 2.25 -18.39
CA ARG A 294 6.85 3.30 -19.31
C ARG A 294 6.71 4.65 -18.59
N ALA A 295 7.76 5.47 -18.66
CA ALA A 295 7.75 6.80 -18.11
C ALA A 295 6.59 7.65 -18.68
N THR A 296 5.93 8.40 -17.80
CA THR A 296 4.93 9.41 -18.13
C THR A 296 5.34 10.74 -17.48
N PRO A 297 4.68 11.88 -17.77
CA PRO A 297 4.97 13.13 -17.08
C PRO A 297 4.87 13.03 -15.55
N HIS A 298 3.99 12.15 -15.07
CA HIS A 298 3.66 11.95 -13.67
C HIS A 298 4.21 10.64 -13.09
N TRP A 299 4.91 9.81 -13.86
CA TRP A 299 5.46 8.54 -13.37
C TRP A 299 6.97 8.52 -13.50
N ILE A 300 7.68 8.10 -12.45
CA ILE A 300 9.12 7.86 -12.46
C ILE A 300 9.46 6.52 -11.80
N ASP A 301 10.29 5.72 -12.46
CA ASP A 301 10.84 4.49 -11.88
C ASP A 301 12.28 4.72 -11.41
N ILE A 302 12.56 4.25 -10.19
CA ILE A 302 13.82 4.48 -9.48
C ILE A 302 14.38 3.12 -9.07
N GLN A 303 15.27 2.57 -9.89
CA GLN A 303 15.89 1.28 -9.62
C GLN A 303 16.98 1.38 -8.54
N THR A 304 16.71 0.88 -7.34
CA THR A 304 17.64 0.93 -6.19
C THR A 304 18.86 0.03 -6.38
N ASN A 305 18.72 -1.01 -7.20
CA ASN A 305 19.77 -1.96 -7.51
C ASN A 305 20.38 -1.78 -8.90
N ARG A 306 20.49 -0.54 -9.37
CA ARG A 306 21.14 -0.26 -10.66
C ARG A 306 22.56 -0.84 -10.63
N LYS A 307 22.90 -1.61 -11.67
CA LYS A 307 24.23 -2.20 -11.80
C LYS A 307 25.16 -1.20 -12.47
N ASP A 308 26.42 -1.22 -12.07
CA ASP A 308 27.43 -0.52 -12.86
C ASP A 308 27.63 -1.30 -14.16
N ASN A 309 27.39 -0.64 -15.27
CA ASN A 309 27.67 -1.16 -16.60
C ASN A 309 28.92 -0.46 -17.15
N GLU A 310 29.34 -0.82 -18.36
CA GLU A 310 30.51 -0.19 -19.02
C GLU A 310 30.38 1.34 -19.14
N THR A 311 29.18 1.89 -19.01
CA THR A 311 28.91 3.33 -19.09
C THR A 311 28.90 4.06 -17.74
N GLY A 312 29.20 3.39 -16.61
CA GLY A 312 29.37 4.05 -15.30
C GLY A 312 28.06 4.57 -14.67
N ARG A 313 26.90 4.14 -15.17
CA ARG A 313 25.59 4.71 -14.80
C ARG A 313 25.26 4.59 -13.32
N ARG A 314 25.80 3.57 -12.64
CA ARG A 314 25.58 3.43 -11.19
C ARG A 314 26.27 4.54 -10.42
N ARG A 315 27.52 4.88 -10.77
CA ARG A 315 28.24 5.97 -10.12
C ARG A 315 27.58 7.33 -10.34
N GLU A 316 27.11 7.58 -11.56
CA GLU A 316 26.34 8.79 -11.88
C GLU A 316 25.06 8.88 -11.05
N PHE A 317 24.31 7.78 -10.95
CA PHE A 317 23.12 7.66 -10.13
C PHE A 317 23.42 7.95 -8.65
N ASP A 318 24.43 7.30 -8.08
CA ASP A 318 24.81 7.49 -6.67
C ASP A 318 25.25 8.94 -6.40
N ASN A 319 26.08 9.52 -7.29
CA ASN A 319 26.49 10.92 -7.17
C ASN A 319 25.30 11.88 -7.20
N TRP A 320 24.33 11.63 -8.10
CA TRP A 320 23.12 12.44 -8.17
C TRP A 320 22.32 12.39 -6.85
N PHE A 321 22.17 11.20 -6.24
CA PHE A 321 21.51 11.08 -4.93
C PHE A 321 22.31 11.73 -3.79
N ILE A 322 23.64 11.65 -3.81
CA ILE A 322 24.50 12.34 -2.84
C ILE A 322 24.32 13.85 -2.96
N ASP A 323 24.30 14.38 -4.18
CA ASP A 323 24.17 15.82 -4.41
C ASP A 323 22.79 16.36 -3.98
N ASN A 324 21.71 15.64 -4.30
CA ASN A 324 20.34 16.10 -4.09
C ASN A 324 19.71 15.69 -2.75
N PHE A 325 20.13 14.55 -2.20
CA PHE A 325 19.53 13.94 -0.99
C PHE A 325 20.55 13.58 0.09
N LYS A 326 21.85 13.78 -0.15
CA LYS A 326 22.93 13.46 0.80
C LYS A 326 22.95 11.99 1.21
N THR A 327 22.60 11.12 0.27
CA THR A 327 22.50 9.67 0.50
C THR A 327 22.77 8.87 -0.77
N THR A 328 22.86 7.55 -0.68
CA THR A 328 22.79 6.60 -1.79
C THR A 328 21.60 5.66 -1.60
N LEU A 329 21.16 4.99 -2.66
CA LEU A 329 20.14 3.95 -2.58
C LEU A 329 20.77 2.55 -2.61
N SER A 330 20.20 1.58 -1.90
CA SER A 330 20.71 0.21 -1.87
C SER A 330 19.60 -0.84 -1.86
N GLU A 331 19.91 -2.03 -2.39
CA GLU A 331 19.08 -3.23 -2.31
C GLU A 331 19.46 -4.18 -1.17
N ASP A 332 20.53 -3.89 -0.45
CA ASP A 332 21.08 -4.83 0.51
C ASP A 332 20.01 -5.18 1.56
N GLY A 333 19.92 -6.45 1.94
CA GLY A 333 19.05 -6.85 3.03
C GLY A 333 19.63 -6.35 4.35
N ILE A 334 18.80 -5.76 5.22
CA ILE A 334 19.19 -5.44 6.60
C ILE A 334 18.66 -6.50 7.54
N ASN A 335 19.49 -6.90 8.50
CA ASN A 335 19.12 -7.85 9.57
C ASN A 335 18.52 -9.16 9.06
N GLY A 336 19.00 -9.66 7.93
CA GLY A 336 18.56 -10.93 7.35
C GLY A 336 17.16 -10.91 6.72
N ARG A 337 16.49 -9.75 6.60
CA ARG A 337 15.15 -9.65 5.99
C ARG A 337 15.12 -9.71 4.46
N GLY A 338 16.26 -9.96 3.82
CA GLY A 338 16.37 -10.09 2.37
C GLY A 338 16.13 -8.77 1.61
N THR A 339 16.19 -8.85 0.28
CA THR A 339 16.13 -7.68 -0.61
C THR A 339 14.73 -7.04 -0.68
N HIS A 340 13.67 -7.79 -0.38
CA HIS A 340 12.29 -7.29 -0.42
C HIS A 340 12.01 -6.19 0.62
N TRP A 341 12.69 -6.19 1.76
CA TRP A 341 12.48 -5.19 2.81
C TRP A 341 13.45 -3.99 2.68
N SER A 342 14.40 -4.06 1.74
CA SER A 342 15.44 -3.03 1.58
C SER A 342 14.87 -1.65 1.23
N TYR A 343 13.71 -1.58 0.55
CA TYR A 343 13.11 -0.32 0.08
C TYR A 343 12.92 0.73 1.17
N TYR A 344 12.64 0.32 2.41
CA TYR A 344 12.42 1.25 3.53
C TYR A 344 13.22 0.92 4.78
N MET A 345 14.02 -0.16 4.76
CA MET A 345 14.93 -0.46 5.88
C MET A 345 16.32 0.14 5.65
N GLN A 346 16.74 0.32 4.39
CA GLN A 346 18.04 0.90 4.08
C GLN A 346 18.09 2.37 4.48
N PRO A 347 19.07 2.82 5.30
CA PRO A 347 19.14 4.21 5.77
C PRO A 347 19.00 5.21 4.62
N GLY A 348 19.68 4.95 3.51
CA GLY A 348 19.62 5.87 2.40
C GLY A 348 18.33 5.88 1.61
N ASN A 349 17.65 4.74 1.50
CA ASN A 349 16.30 4.69 0.94
C ASN A 349 15.32 5.42 1.87
N ARG A 350 15.48 5.30 3.20
CA ARG A 350 14.65 6.02 4.19
C ARG A 350 14.76 7.53 4.05
N GLU A 351 15.99 8.06 3.92
CA GLU A 351 16.20 9.51 3.73
C GLU A 351 15.55 10.02 2.45
N PHE A 352 15.62 9.23 1.37
CA PHE A 352 14.92 9.57 0.14
C PHE A 352 13.40 9.56 0.31
N LEU A 353 12.83 8.52 0.92
CA LEU A 353 11.39 8.43 1.19
C LEU A 353 10.90 9.60 2.07
N LYS A 354 11.62 9.96 3.13
CA LYS A 354 11.32 11.14 3.94
C LYS A 354 11.30 12.43 3.12
N ALA A 355 12.25 12.59 2.21
CA ALA A 355 12.29 13.74 1.33
C ALA A 355 11.06 13.80 0.42
N LEU A 356 10.57 12.66 -0.09
CA LEU A 356 9.36 12.59 -0.91
C LEU A 356 8.10 13.07 -0.17
N PHE A 357 8.02 12.96 1.16
CA PHE A 357 6.85 13.46 1.91
C PHE A 357 7.06 14.86 2.52
N SER A 358 8.30 15.19 2.90
CA SER A 358 8.60 16.49 3.54
C SER A 358 8.82 17.64 2.57
N ARG A 359 9.15 17.37 1.30
CA ARG A 359 9.41 18.40 0.27
C ARG A 359 8.27 18.43 -0.74
N GLU A 360 7.40 19.42 -0.64
CA GLU A 360 6.22 19.55 -1.51
C GLU A 360 6.60 19.73 -2.98
N THR A 361 7.74 20.36 -3.26
CA THR A 361 8.21 20.70 -4.61
C THR A 361 8.73 19.52 -5.43
N ILE A 362 8.86 18.32 -4.84
CA ILE A 362 9.32 17.15 -5.59
C ILE A 362 8.18 16.64 -6.48
N SER A 363 8.40 16.63 -7.80
CA SER A 363 7.51 16.00 -8.78
C SER A 363 8.28 15.02 -9.65
N ALA A 364 7.57 14.09 -10.31
CA ALA A 364 8.21 13.14 -11.23
C ALA A 364 8.94 13.87 -12.38
N SER A 365 8.28 14.87 -12.96
CA SER A 365 8.86 15.75 -13.98
C SER A 365 10.03 16.58 -13.46
N GLY A 366 9.96 17.07 -12.21
CA GLY A 366 11.01 17.85 -11.58
C GLY A 366 12.28 17.04 -11.33
N LEU A 367 12.16 15.80 -10.82
CA LEU A 367 13.32 14.92 -10.66
C LEU A 367 13.98 14.60 -12.00
N ARG A 368 13.16 14.36 -13.04
CA ARG A 368 13.65 14.11 -14.40
C ARG A 368 14.38 15.34 -14.97
N ALA A 369 13.81 16.53 -14.79
CA ALA A 369 14.44 17.79 -15.21
C ALA A 369 15.75 18.07 -14.46
N ALA A 370 15.86 17.62 -13.20
CA ALA A 370 17.08 17.67 -12.41
C ALA A 370 18.13 16.61 -12.79
N GLY A 371 17.86 15.76 -13.80
CA GLY A 371 18.81 14.77 -14.31
C GLY A 371 18.77 13.41 -13.61
N LEU A 372 17.71 13.08 -12.86
CA LEU A 372 17.55 11.73 -12.31
C LEU A 372 17.49 10.69 -13.45
N ILE A 373 18.31 9.64 -13.33
CA ILE A 373 18.25 8.48 -14.23
C ILE A 373 16.99 7.66 -13.92
N ASP A 374 15.92 8.00 -14.64
CA ASP A 374 14.62 7.33 -14.68
C ASP A 374 14.69 5.98 -15.42
N GLY A 375 13.83 5.05 -15.00
CA GLY A 375 13.59 3.79 -15.67
C GLY A 375 14.37 2.62 -15.04
N VAL A 376 14.03 1.44 -15.54
CA VAL A 376 14.58 0.17 -15.08
C VAL A 376 15.43 -0.43 -16.19
N ASP A 377 16.52 -1.10 -15.82
CA ASP A 377 17.33 -1.92 -16.71
C ASP A 377 16.49 -3.14 -17.12
N ARG A 378 15.55 -2.99 -18.05
CA ARG A 378 14.58 -4.03 -18.40
C ARG A 378 15.25 -5.23 -19.06
N ASN A 379 14.62 -6.39 -18.91
CA ASN A 379 14.82 -7.48 -19.87
C ASN A 379 14.13 -7.10 -21.19
N ASN A 380 14.71 -7.53 -22.31
CA ASN A 380 14.27 -7.13 -23.65
C ASN A 380 12.96 -7.87 -24.05
N TYR A 381 11.82 -7.42 -23.51
CA TYR A 381 10.51 -8.06 -23.70
C TYR A 381 9.61 -7.37 -24.75
N GLY A 382 9.92 -6.15 -25.21
CA GLY A 382 9.12 -5.40 -26.20
C GLY A 382 8.27 -4.26 -25.60
N ASP A 383 7.27 -3.80 -26.39
CA ASP A 383 6.28 -2.78 -26.03
C ASP A 383 5.02 -3.41 -25.41
N LEU A 384 4.64 -2.98 -24.20
CA LEU A 384 3.49 -3.44 -23.41
C LEU A 384 2.12 -3.29 -24.13
N THR A 385 1.72 -4.23 -24.98
CA THR A 385 0.56 -4.04 -25.89
C THR A 385 -0.69 -4.86 -25.60
N ALA A 386 -0.71 -5.72 -24.58
CA ALA A 386 -1.76 -6.73 -24.49
C ALA A 386 -2.82 -6.45 -23.40
N SER A 387 -4.08 -6.77 -23.72
CA SER A 387 -5.26 -6.59 -22.85
C SER A 387 -5.42 -7.71 -21.82
N VAL A 388 -6.12 -7.41 -20.72
CA VAL A 388 -6.31 -8.31 -19.56
C VAL A 388 -7.37 -9.39 -19.85
N PRO A 389 -7.05 -10.69 -19.74
CA PRO A 389 -8.04 -11.77 -19.69
C PRO A 389 -8.73 -11.84 -18.30
N PRO A 390 -10.01 -12.24 -18.22
CA PRO A 390 -10.85 -12.09 -17.02
C PRO A 390 -10.41 -12.99 -15.83
N THR A 391 -10.42 -12.49 -14.57
CA THR A 391 -10.49 -13.34 -13.36
C THR A 391 -11.91 -13.88 -13.16
N PRO A 392 -12.19 -14.85 -12.27
CA PRO A 392 -13.57 -15.16 -11.87
C PRO A 392 -14.37 -13.94 -11.37
N GLN A 393 -13.73 -13.04 -10.61
CA GLN A 393 -14.32 -11.78 -10.15
C GLN A 393 -14.55 -10.80 -11.31
N THR A 394 -13.55 -10.58 -12.18
CA THR A 394 -13.67 -9.72 -13.37
C THR A 394 -14.67 -10.30 -14.37
N PHE A 395 -14.81 -11.63 -14.43
CA PHE A 395 -15.81 -12.29 -15.25
C PHE A 395 -17.21 -12.08 -14.66
N ALA A 396 -17.38 -12.18 -13.34
CA ALA A 396 -18.64 -11.89 -12.67
C ALA A 396 -19.05 -10.41 -12.83
N GLU A 397 -18.12 -9.47 -12.62
CA GLU A 397 -18.34 -8.03 -12.83
C GLU A 397 -18.70 -7.71 -14.29
N ARG A 398 -17.98 -8.28 -15.26
CA ARG A 398 -18.29 -8.10 -16.69
C ARG A 398 -19.59 -8.77 -17.11
N ARG A 399 -19.92 -9.93 -16.54
CA ARG A 399 -21.18 -10.63 -16.81
C ARG A 399 -22.38 -9.82 -16.34
N ALA A 400 -22.29 -9.16 -15.18
CA ALA A 400 -23.33 -8.26 -14.70
C ALA A 400 -23.61 -7.11 -15.67
N ILE A 401 -22.56 -6.50 -16.24
CA ILE A 401 -22.67 -5.44 -17.26
C ILE A 401 -23.33 -5.98 -18.54
N ILE A 402 -22.91 -7.16 -19.03
CA ILE A 402 -23.49 -7.79 -20.23
C ILE A 402 -24.98 -8.14 -20.01
N ASP A 403 -25.32 -8.66 -18.83
CA ASP A 403 -26.69 -9.01 -18.49
C ASP A 403 -27.57 -7.74 -18.36
N GLU A 404 -27.04 -6.62 -17.88
CA GLU A 404 -27.72 -5.30 -17.85
C GLU A 404 -27.97 -4.74 -19.25
N ASP A 405 -26.97 -4.74 -20.14
CA ASP A 405 -27.11 -4.28 -21.53
C ASP A 405 -28.16 -5.12 -22.29
N SER A 406 -28.22 -6.43 -22.03
CA SER A 406 -29.18 -7.33 -22.66
C SER A 406 -30.63 -7.13 -22.21
N GLN A 407 -30.87 -6.41 -21.11
CA GLN A 407 -32.20 -6.03 -20.63
C GLN A 407 -32.65 -4.66 -21.14
N GLY A 408 -31.74 -3.80 -21.60
CA GLY A 408 -32.07 -2.51 -22.24
C GLY A 408 -32.54 -2.63 -23.70
N GLU A 409 -32.31 -3.78 -24.34
CA GLU A 409 -32.71 -4.06 -25.73
C GLU A 409 -34.00 -4.90 -25.88
N ARG A 410 -34.75 -5.14 -24.78
CA ARG A 410 -36.08 -5.78 -24.82
C ARG A 410 -37.17 -4.78 -24.44
#